data_AF-A0A3D4BAJ5-F1
#
_entry.id   AF-A0A3D4BAJ5-F1
#
_cell.length_a   1.000
_cell.length_b   1.000
_cell.length_c   1.000
_cell.angle_alpha   90.00
_cell.angle_beta   90.00
_cell.angle_gamma   90.00
#
_symmetry.space_group_name_H-M   'P 1'
#
loop_
_entity.id
_entity.type
_entity.pdbx_description
1 polymer ?
#
loop_
_entity_poly.entity_id
_entity_poly.type
_entity_poly.pdbx_seq_one_letter_code
_entity_poly.pdbx_strand_id
1 'polypeptide(L)'
;MAINVGLRWFFPDKALSGTELLVILCMGWIVGTVPAIGWTGYWIGIMTAPAYYATPENGWNESFVGDLPGWLFPPAEAVPQLYMGLLAGETVPWSAWLSPLIWWLSVAGVMIWMGMCMTVIFRKQWIE
;
A
#
# COMPACT_ATOMS: atom_id res chain seq x y z
N MET A 1 -13.45 -7.44 18.66
CA MET A 1 -14.70 -7.62 19.46
C MET A 1 -14.46 -8.31 20.80
N ALA A 2 -13.76 -9.45 20.87
CA ALA A 2 -13.50 -10.14 22.15
C ALA A 2 -12.84 -9.25 23.23
N ILE A 3 -11.95 -8.34 22.82
CA ILE A 3 -11.29 -7.37 23.70
C ILE A 3 -12.32 -6.43 24.37
N ASN A 4 -13.31 -5.92 23.63
CA ASN A 4 -14.33 -5.01 24.20
C ASN A 4 -15.31 -5.74 25.13
N VAL A 5 -15.60 -7.02 24.84
CA VAL A 5 -16.41 -7.88 25.72
C VAL A 5 -15.68 -8.12 27.04
N GLY A 6 -14.37 -8.42 26.99
CA GLY A 6 -13.54 -8.54 28.18
C GLY A 6 -13.45 -7.23 28.99
N LEU A 7 -13.26 -6.09 28.31
CA LEU A 7 -13.26 -4.78 28.96
C LEU A 7 -14.58 -4.50 29.68
N ARG A 8 -15.72 -4.86 29.08
CA ARG A 8 -17.04 -4.66 29.69
C ARG A 8 -17.26 -5.49 30.95
N TRP A 9 -16.60 -6.64 31.08
CA TRP A 9 -16.67 -7.49 32.27
C TRP A 9 -15.73 -7.05 33.40
N PHE A 10 -14.51 -6.61 33.08
CA PHE A 10 -13.49 -6.27 34.10
C PHE A 10 -13.37 -4.77 34.39
N PHE A 11 -13.66 -3.91 33.43
CA PHE A 11 -13.52 -2.45 33.52
C PHE A 11 -14.62 -1.73 32.71
N PRO A 12 -15.89 -1.75 33.17
CA PRO A 12 -17.03 -1.25 32.41
C PRO A 12 -16.89 0.22 31.99
N ASP A 13 -16.20 1.05 32.79
CA ASP A 13 -15.94 2.46 32.49
C ASP A 13 -14.98 2.67 31.30
N LYS A 14 -14.25 1.63 30.89
CA LYS A 14 -13.34 1.64 29.72
C LYS A 14 -13.89 0.88 28.52
N ALA A 15 -15.13 0.38 28.60
CA ALA A 15 -15.75 -0.31 27.48
C ALA A 15 -16.13 0.68 26.37
N LEU A 16 -15.76 0.35 25.13
CA LEU A 16 -16.09 1.14 23.96
C LEU A 16 -17.59 1.06 23.67
N SER A 17 -18.18 2.21 23.35
CA SER A 17 -19.55 2.35 22.88
C SER A 17 -19.75 1.72 21.50
N GLY A 18 -21.01 1.50 21.13
CA GLY A 18 -21.37 1.00 19.80
C GLY A 18 -20.85 1.91 18.68
N THR A 19 -20.90 3.23 18.89
CA THR A 19 -20.40 4.23 17.93
C THR A 19 -18.89 4.14 17.78
N GLU A 20 -18.13 4.05 18.87
CA GLU A 20 -16.66 3.91 18.82
C GLU A 20 -16.24 2.62 18.10
N LEU A 21 -16.94 1.51 18.36
CA LEU A 21 -16.70 0.26 17.65
C LEU A 21 -17.00 0.36 16.15
N LEU A 22 -18.08 1.06 15.76
CA LEU A 22 -18.43 1.26 14.36
C LEU A 22 -17.41 2.16 13.66
N VAL A 23 -16.93 3.22 14.31
CA VAL A 23 -15.84 4.07 13.80
C VAL A 23 -14.57 3.24 13.59
N ILE A 24 -14.17 2.44 14.58
CA ILE A 24 -13.00 1.55 14.47
C ILE A 24 -13.17 0.57 13.31
N LEU A 25 -14.37 -0.02 13.14
CA LEU A 25 -14.66 -0.92 12.04
C LEU A 25 -14.53 -0.22 10.67
N CYS A 26 -15.13 0.97 10.52
CA CYS A 26 -15.04 1.75 9.29
C CYS A 26 -13.61 2.17 8.97
N MET A 27 -12.86 2.66 9.98
CA MET A 27 -11.44 3.01 9.80
C MET A 27 -10.61 1.78 9.42
N GLY A 28 -10.85 0.64 10.06
CA GLY A 28 -10.19 -0.62 9.72
C GLY A 28 -10.50 -1.09 8.30
N TRP A 29 -11.74 -0.93 7.83
CA TRP A 29 -12.12 -1.24 6.46
C TRP A 29 -11.42 -0.33 5.43
N ILE A 30 -11.36 0.97 5.70
CA ILE A 30 -10.66 1.93 4.84
C ILE A 30 -9.17 1.58 4.73
N VAL A 31 -8.52 1.29 5.87
CA VAL A 31 -7.10 0.91 5.92
C VAL A 31 -6.85 -0.48 5.31
N GLY A 32 -7.78 -1.42 5.47
CA GLY A 32 -7.64 -2.77 4.94
C GLY A 32 -7.78 -2.83 3.43
N THR A 33 -8.66 -2.03 2.84
CA THR A 33 -8.95 -2.10 1.40
C THR A 33 -7.97 -1.29 0.56
N VAL A 34 -7.69 -0.04 0.95
CA VAL A 34 -6.92 0.89 0.12
C VAL A 34 -5.41 0.62 0.23
N PRO A 35 -4.78 0.72 1.43
CA PRO A 35 -3.38 0.33 1.60
C PRO A 35 -3.06 -1.12 1.26
N ALA A 36 -3.82 -2.10 1.78
CA ALA A 36 -3.40 -3.50 1.70
C ALA A 36 -3.64 -4.12 0.32
N ILE A 37 -4.87 -4.03 -0.19
CA ILE A 37 -5.20 -4.62 -1.50
C ILE A 37 -4.79 -3.67 -2.63
N GLY A 38 -5.29 -2.44 -2.58
CA GLY A 38 -5.11 -1.47 -3.66
C GLY A 38 -3.65 -1.08 -3.88
N TRP A 39 -2.96 -0.67 -2.81
CA TRP A 39 -1.59 -0.20 -2.90
C TRP A 39 -0.60 -1.35 -2.87
N THR A 40 -0.42 -2.02 -1.73
CA THR A 40 0.65 -3.01 -1.59
C THR A 40 0.46 -4.23 -2.49
N GLY A 41 -0.77 -4.69 -2.70
CA GLY A 41 -1.03 -5.85 -3.56
C GLY A 41 -0.71 -5.61 -5.03
N TYR A 42 -1.22 -4.53 -5.61
CA TYR A 42 -1.04 -4.25 -7.03
C TYR A 42 0.31 -3.60 -7.34
N TRP A 43 0.75 -2.63 -6.52
CA TRP A 43 1.93 -1.85 -6.88
C TRP A 43 3.22 -2.63 -6.82
N ILE A 44 3.34 -3.53 -5.85
CA ILE A 44 4.48 -4.45 -5.81
C ILE A 44 4.54 -5.23 -7.13
N GLY A 45 3.42 -5.79 -7.58
CA GLY A 45 3.33 -6.48 -8.85
C GLY A 45 3.66 -5.59 -10.05
N ILE A 46 3.14 -4.37 -10.12
CA ILE A 46 3.43 -3.43 -11.23
C ILE A 46 4.93 -3.12 -11.32
N MET A 47 5.60 -2.97 -10.18
CA MET A 47 7.03 -2.66 -10.11
C MET A 47 7.92 -3.84 -10.51
N THR A 48 7.54 -5.06 -10.14
CA THR A 48 8.42 -6.22 -10.29
C THR A 48 8.06 -7.13 -11.45
N ALA A 49 6.79 -7.14 -11.87
CA ALA A 49 6.32 -7.99 -12.95
C ALA A 49 7.08 -7.80 -14.26
N PRO A 50 7.46 -6.58 -14.68
CA PRO A 50 8.20 -6.45 -15.92
C PRO A 50 9.59 -7.07 -15.85
N ALA A 51 10.29 -6.97 -14.71
CA ALA A 51 11.58 -7.62 -14.53
C ALA A 51 11.46 -9.15 -14.34
N TYR A 52 10.41 -9.63 -13.69
CA TYR A 52 10.27 -11.04 -13.30
C TYR A 52 9.53 -11.91 -14.34
N TYR A 53 8.55 -11.35 -15.04
CA TYR A 53 7.67 -12.06 -15.98
C TYR A 53 7.84 -11.62 -17.44
N ALA A 54 8.82 -10.76 -17.77
CA ALA A 54 9.10 -10.43 -19.15
C ALA A 54 9.49 -11.68 -19.95
N THR A 55 8.82 -11.88 -21.08
CA THR A 55 9.18 -12.87 -22.09
C THR A 55 9.28 -12.18 -23.45
N PRO A 56 10.04 -12.71 -24.42
CA PRO A 56 10.12 -12.13 -25.75
C PRO A 56 8.74 -11.96 -26.43
N GLU A 57 7.79 -12.84 -26.11
CA GLU A 57 6.46 -12.87 -26.73
C GLU A 57 5.53 -11.77 -26.20
N ASN A 58 5.72 -11.28 -24.97
CA ASN A 58 4.87 -10.23 -24.41
C ASN A 58 5.34 -8.81 -24.78
N GLY A 59 6.58 -8.67 -25.26
CA GLY A 59 7.13 -7.40 -25.75
C GLY A 59 7.26 -6.31 -24.68
N TRP A 60 7.17 -6.64 -23.38
CA TRP A 60 7.09 -5.63 -22.31
C TRP A 60 8.34 -4.76 -22.22
N ASN A 61 9.52 -5.34 -22.39
CA ASN A 61 10.78 -4.59 -22.31
C ASN A 61 10.93 -3.61 -23.47
N GLU A 62 10.53 -4.01 -24.68
CA GLU A 62 10.69 -3.22 -25.90
C GLU A 62 9.60 -2.17 -26.09
N SER A 63 8.38 -2.45 -25.61
CA SER A 63 7.20 -1.61 -25.87
C SER A 63 6.80 -0.71 -24.69
N PHE A 64 7.24 -1.01 -23.46
CA PHE A 64 6.74 -0.33 -22.27
C PHE A 64 7.84 0.04 -21.27
N VAL A 65 8.61 -0.93 -20.79
CA VAL A 65 9.59 -0.68 -19.71
C VAL A 65 10.78 0.14 -20.21
N GLY A 66 11.22 -0.08 -21.45
CA GLY A 66 12.39 0.61 -22.02
C GLY A 66 12.23 2.12 -22.10
N ASP A 67 11.00 2.62 -22.27
CA ASP A 67 10.70 4.05 -22.37
C ASP A 67 10.38 4.69 -21.02
N LEU A 68 10.14 3.88 -19.98
CA LEU A 68 9.78 4.38 -18.66
C LEU A 68 11.04 4.72 -17.84
N PRO A 69 10.95 5.72 -16.95
CA PRO A 69 12.07 6.06 -16.10
C PRO A 69 12.46 4.92 -15.17
N GLY A 70 13.74 4.55 -15.17
CA GLY A 70 14.25 3.43 -14.37
C GLY A 70 14.07 3.58 -12.85
N TRP A 71 13.86 4.79 -12.33
CA TRP A 71 13.59 5.02 -10.90
C TRP A 71 12.21 4.53 -10.44
N LEU A 72 11.30 4.17 -11.35
CA LEU A 72 10.01 3.56 -11.04
C LEU A 72 10.11 2.08 -10.67
N PHE A 73 11.22 1.43 -11.05
CA PHE A 73 11.40 0.00 -10.94
C PHE A 73 12.64 -0.31 -10.09
N PRO A 74 12.61 -1.39 -9.28
CA PRO A 74 13.84 -1.93 -8.71
C PRO A 74 14.73 -2.50 -9.84
N PRO A 75 16.06 -2.52 -9.65
CA PRO A 75 16.97 -3.26 -10.51
C PRO A 75 16.56 -4.73 -10.66
N ALA A 76 16.72 -5.28 -11.87
CA ALA A 76 16.24 -6.62 -12.22
C ALA A 76 16.86 -7.72 -11.32
N GLU A 77 18.09 -7.53 -10.86
CA GLU A 77 18.80 -8.43 -9.95
C GLU A 77 18.20 -8.50 -8.54
N ALA A 78 17.51 -7.45 -8.08
CA ALA A 78 16.90 -7.40 -6.76
C ALA A 78 15.50 -8.03 -6.71
N VAL A 79 14.87 -8.23 -7.87
CA VAL A 79 13.48 -8.68 -7.99
C VAL A 79 13.28 -10.16 -7.62
N PRO A 80 14.13 -11.12 -8.04
CA PRO A 80 13.94 -12.53 -7.70
C PRO A 80 13.86 -12.81 -6.21
N GLN A 81 14.61 -12.06 -5.38
CA GLN A 81 14.61 -12.21 -3.92
C GLN A 81 13.24 -11.90 -3.28
N LEU A 82 12.43 -11.03 -3.90
CA LEU A 82 11.07 -10.76 -3.45
C LEU A 82 10.16 -11.98 -3.62
N TYR A 83 10.31 -12.72 -4.73
CA TYR A 83 9.45 -13.85 -5.07
C TYR A 83 9.94 -15.17 -4.48
N MET A 84 11.25 -15.41 -4.51
CA MET A 84 11.86 -16.66 -4.06
C MET A 84 12.25 -16.62 -2.58
N GLY A 85 12.22 -15.44 -1.96
CA GLY A 85 12.74 -15.21 -0.62
C GLY A 85 14.26 -15.00 -0.62
N LEU A 86 14.76 -14.59 0.55
CA LEU A 86 16.20 -14.41 0.80
C LEU A 86 16.85 -15.73 1.21
N LEU A 87 18.10 -15.94 0.78
CA LEU A 87 18.90 -17.06 1.28
C LEU A 87 19.35 -16.81 2.72
N ALA A 88 19.74 -17.89 3.41
CA ALA A 88 20.25 -17.79 4.78
C ALA A 88 21.49 -16.91 4.84
N GLY A 89 21.40 -15.81 5.61
CA GLY A 89 22.49 -14.84 5.78
C GLY A 89 22.45 -13.65 4.81
N GLU A 90 21.54 -13.64 3.83
CA GLU A 90 21.30 -12.47 2.99
C GLU A 90 20.43 -11.45 3.71
N THR A 91 20.61 -10.18 3.35
CA THR A 91 19.80 -9.06 3.84
C THR A 91 19.04 -8.45 2.68
N VAL A 92 17.88 -7.84 2.99
CA VAL A 92 17.08 -7.14 1.98
C VAL A 92 17.94 -6.03 1.36
N PRO A 93 18.07 -5.96 0.01
CA PRO A 93 18.88 -4.95 -0.66
C PRO A 93 18.14 -3.61 -0.69
N TRP A 94 17.97 -2.97 0.47
CA TRP A 94 17.15 -1.75 0.63
C TRP A 94 17.53 -0.62 -0.31
N SER A 95 18.81 -0.50 -0.69
CA SER A 95 19.28 0.50 -1.65
C SER A 95 18.61 0.37 -3.03
N ALA A 96 18.34 -0.87 -3.47
CA ALA A 96 17.67 -1.17 -4.73
C ALA A 96 16.18 -0.79 -4.70
N TRP A 97 15.56 -0.81 -3.52
CA TRP A 97 14.14 -0.53 -3.32
C TRP A 97 13.85 0.92 -2.95
N LEU A 98 14.82 1.65 -2.40
CA LEU A 98 14.60 2.98 -1.86
C LEU A 98 14.07 3.96 -2.92
N SER A 99 14.68 3.97 -4.10
CA SER A 99 14.28 4.85 -5.21
C SER A 99 12.82 4.64 -5.62
N PRO A 100 12.39 3.43 -6.04
CA PRO A 100 11.00 3.25 -6.44
C PRO A 100 10.04 3.44 -5.27
N LEU A 101 10.37 3.02 -4.05
CA LEU A 101 9.50 3.23 -2.89
C LEU A 101 9.25 4.72 -2.61
N ILE A 102 10.28 5.57 -2.69
CA ILE A 102 10.12 7.01 -2.48
C ILE A 102 9.15 7.62 -3.49
N TRP A 103 9.37 7.34 -4.78
CA TRP A 103 8.54 7.90 -5.85
C TRP A 103 7.11 7.43 -5.76
N TRP A 104 6.92 6.13 -5.53
CA TRP A 104 5.61 5.55 -5.39
C TRP A 104 4.88 6.06 -4.13
N LEU A 105 5.54 6.12 -2.98
CA LEU A 105 4.92 6.68 -1.76
C LEU A 105 4.63 8.18 -1.89
N SER A 106 5.39 8.92 -2.69
CA SER A 106 5.11 10.33 -2.97
C SER A 106 3.76 10.50 -3.67
N VAL A 107 3.45 9.65 -4.65
CA VAL A 107 2.15 9.65 -5.34
C VAL A 107 1.03 9.29 -4.36
N ALA A 108 1.26 8.33 -3.47
CA ALA A 108 0.32 7.99 -2.39
C ALA A 108 -0.01 9.21 -1.53
N GLY A 109 1.05 9.92 -1.10
CA GLY A 109 0.93 11.12 -0.27
C GLY A 109 0.13 12.22 -0.97
N VAL A 110 0.42 12.48 -2.26
CA VAL A 110 -0.31 13.48 -3.05
C VAL A 110 -1.77 13.09 -3.22
N MET A 111 -2.08 11.82 -3.49
CA MET A 111 -3.47 11.35 -3.62
C MET A 111 -4.26 11.52 -2.31
N ILE A 112 -3.66 11.17 -1.18
CA ILE A 112 -4.26 11.38 0.15
C ILE A 112 -4.48 12.88 0.40
N TRP A 113 -3.48 13.71 0.10
CA TRP A 113 -3.57 15.16 0.25
C TRP A 113 -4.68 15.76 -0.60
N MET A 114 -4.78 15.39 -1.88
CA MET A 114 -5.88 15.80 -2.76
C MET A 114 -7.23 15.35 -2.21
N GLY A 115 -7.33 14.11 -1.69
CA GLY A 115 -8.51 13.62 -0.99
C GLY A 115 -8.92 14.52 0.18
N MET A 116 -7.97 14.92 1.01
CA MET A 116 -8.21 15.86 2.12
C MET A 116 -8.64 17.25 1.62
N CYS A 117 -8.03 17.77 0.56
CA CYS A 117 -8.45 19.04 -0.03
C CYS A 117 -9.88 18.96 -0.56
N MET A 118 -10.23 17.88 -1.25
CA MET A 118 -11.59 17.65 -1.75
C MET A 118 -12.61 17.58 -0.61
N THR A 119 -12.32 16.85 0.47
CA THR A 119 -13.26 16.80 1.60
C THR A 119 -13.47 18.18 2.21
N VAL A 120 -12.44 19.03 2.32
CA VAL A 120 -12.58 20.41 2.82
C VAL A 120 -13.44 21.27 1.89
N ILE A 121 -13.22 21.20 0.57
CA ILE A 121 -13.98 21.97 -0.43
C ILE A 121 -15.45 21.56 -0.42
N PHE A 122 -15.72 20.25 -0.47
CA PHE A 122 -17.07 19.71 -0.56
C PHE A 122 -17.79 19.61 0.78
N ARG A 123 -17.08 19.79 1.92
CA ARG A 123 -17.66 19.67 3.26
C ARG A 123 -18.94 20.49 3.43
N LYS A 124 -18.94 21.74 2.95
CA LYS A 124 -20.11 22.62 3.09
C LYS A 124 -21.29 22.13 2.26
N GLN A 125 -21.07 21.74 1.01
CA GLN A 125 -22.11 21.21 0.10
C GLN A 125 -22.71 19.86 0.52
N TRP A 126 -22.04 19.13 1.42
CA TRP A 126 -22.50 17.81 1.87
C TRP A 126 -23.25 17.85 3.20
N ILE A 127 -23.06 18.91 3.98
CA ILE A 127 -23.69 19.09 5.29
C ILE A 127 -24.94 19.98 5.18
N GLU A 128 -24.93 20.94 4.25
CA GLU A 128 -26.05 21.84 3.93
C GLU A 128 -26.80 21.34 2.68
#